data_AF-A0A834P192-F1
#
_entry.id   AF-A0A834P192-F1
#
_cell.length_a   1.000
_cell.length_b   1.000
_cell.length_c   1.000
_cell.angle_alpha   90.00
_cell.angle_beta   90.00
_cell.angle_gamma   90.00
#
_symmetry.space_group_name_H-M   'P 1'
#
loop_
_entity.id
_entity.type
_entity.pdbx_description
1 polymer ?
#
loop_
_entity_poly.entity_id
_entity_poly.type
_entity_poly.pdbx_seq_one_letter_code
_entity_poly.pdbx_strand_id
1 'polypeptide(L)'
;MALIPPDPKYLLRSDMGCIHSLLFWINSDVEHLYAGCASGKIYIWDLKRNRILTKFDAGIDPCLTMHNINNNNLLVQQKCGSIKIYSMSNSHWSMNKIIDHDYHSFCRCQVLSEDIIITALKDSNIGLYSVKSSNMELTLYSSEVLYSKKLGEVMAIKPLPSTDQKILVAYEIGLLVLWDITAKKVLHCMDIESCPMALDFETSYMQGIIGSPSEKLEIFNLSSDTLTTKCTITLKNPGTSVINVRPDKKLFTVGNWDGRLRIFSQKTLKQLAVLDQHKNTVHDVIYSPHYVEAYNCKYLMAAAGKDNGNAISKQIKEELRSDIDAWISVGNKKPKLVAILVGENPASQTYVQRKMESANFVGIESYTINLKENTTQNILLENINNLNEDPSVDGIIVQLPLPKGLNEKEVCQAISPKKDVDGFHLENIGNLTLDSKGIIPATVLGVKELIVRSNIKTFGKHAVVIGRSKHVGLPIALLLHADGRGATGGLDMTTTICHINTPSDQLKQMTRLADLVVVAAGVPGLVTKDMIKSGACVIDVGINRVKDKASNRNILVGDVDYENVKKVAQYITPVPGGVGPMTVTMLLKNTFAVAMKNSQHKKHLENSISEMR
;
A
#
# COMPACT_ATOMS: atom_id res chain seq x y z
N MET A 1 0.54 35.06 -8.84
CA MET A 1 1.54 33.98 -8.74
C MET A 1 1.04 32.98 -7.72
N ALA A 2 0.82 31.72 -8.11
CA ALA A 2 0.55 30.67 -7.14
C ALA A 2 1.79 30.50 -6.26
N LEU A 3 1.62 30.55 -4.94
CA LEU A 3 2.71 30.31 -3.99
C LEU A 3 3.21 28.87 -4.22
N ILE A 4 4.53 28.70 -4.27
CA ILE A 4 5.14 27.37 -4.29
C ILE A 4 4.64 26.64 -3.02
N PRO A 5 4.09 25.43 -3.14
CA PRO A 5 3.61 24.70 -1.98
C PRO A 5 4.76 24.50 -0.98
N PRO A 6 4.54 24.75 0.32
CA PRO A 6 5.59 24.59 1.31
C PRO A 6 5.98 23.12 1.40
N ASP A 7 7.28 22.85 1.53
CA ASP A 7 7.76 21.52 1.89
C ASP A 7 7.15 21.07 3.22
N PRO A 8 6.88 19.77 3.41
CA PRO A 8 6.38 19.27 4.67
C PRO A 8 7.40 19.61 5.78
N LYS A 9 6.93 20.29 6.84
CA LYS A 9 7.76 20.56 8.03
C LYS A 9 8.33 19.27 8.62
N TYR A 10 7.58 18.17 8.52
CA TYR A 10 8.04 16.87 8.95
C TYR A 10 7.38 15.73 8.18
N LEU A 11 8.10 14.61 8.04
CA LEU A 11 7.60 13.39 7.42
C LEU A 11 7.75 12.21 8.39
N LEU A 12 6.63 11.77 8.95
CA LEU A 12 6.59 10.68 9.93
C LEU A 12 6.64 9.34 9.19
N ARG A 13 7.82 8.71 9.17
CA ARG A 13 8.03 7.39 8.55
C ARG A 13 8.37 6.35 9.63
N SER A 14 7.63 5.25 9.67
CA SER A 14 7.96 4.06 10.46
C SER A 14 7.46 2.77 9.77
N ASP A 15 7.56 1.63 10.44
CA ASP A 15 7.00 0.32 10.04
C ASP A 15 5.45 0.27 10.09
N MET A 16 4.80 1.42 10.27
CA MET A 16 3.36 1.63 10.40
C MET A 16 2.50 0.99 9.31
N GLY A 17 3.01 0.87 8.09
CA GLY A 17 2.20 0.49 6.95
C GLY A 17 1.32 1.65 6.45
N CYS A 18 0.20 1.32 5.80
CA CYS A 18 -0.78 2.32 5.35
C CYS A 18 -1.53 2.92 6.56
N ILE A 19 -1.53 4.25 6.68
CA ILE A 19 -2.30 4.98 7.69
C ILE A 19 -3.67 5.35 7.12
N HIS A 20 -4.73 5.01 7.84
CA HIS A 20 -6.12 5.24 7.43
C HIS A 20 -6.78 6.40 8.17
N SER A 21 -6.34 6.68 9.39
CA SER A 21 -6.89 7.73 10.25
C SER A 21 -5.81 8.40 11.08
N LEU A 22 -6.02 9.68 11.35
CA LEU A 22 -5.18 10.52 12.19
C LEU A 22 -6.03 11.19 13.28
N LEU A 23 -5.41 11.48 14.42
CA LEU A 23 -6.03 12.30 15.47
C LEU A 23 -4.97 13.15 16.18
N PHE A 24 -5.17 14.46 16.23
CA PHE A 24 -4.40 15.35 17.08
C PHE A 24 -4.95 15.33 18.50
N TRP A 25 -4.07 15.13 19.48
CA TRP A 25 -4.39 15.26 20.89
C TRP A 25 -3.48 16.33 21.48
N ILE A 26 -3.99 17.57 21.52
CA ILE A 26 -3.24 18.77 21.89
C ILE A 26 -3.90 19.43 23.11
N ASN A 27 -3.18 19.52 24.23
CA ASN A 27 -3.53 20.32 25.40
C ASN A 27 -2.27 21.00 25.98
N SER A 28 -2.35 21.66 27.14
CA SER A 28 -1.22 22.40 27.73
C SER A 28 0.07 21.59 27.87
N ASP A 29 -0.06 20.29 28.14
CA ASP A 29 1.06 19.42 28.51
C ASP A 29 1.33 18.33 27.46
N VAL A 30 0.35 18.04 26.59
CA VAL A 30 0.36 16.94 25.64
C VAL A 30 0.28 17.49 24.22
N GLU A 31 1.26 17.15 23.39
CA GLU A 31 1.24 17.43 21.95
C GLU A 31 1.49 16.14 21.18
N HIS A 32 0.42 15.36 20.97
CA HIS A 32 0.53 14.06 20.32
C HIS A 32 -0.23 14.00 19.00
N LEU A 33 0.29 13.18 18.08
CA LEU A 33 -0.41 12.76 16.87
C LEU A 33 -0.59 11.25 16.89
N TYR A 34 -1.83 10.81 16.81
CA TYR A 34 -2.22 9.41 16.77
C TYR A 34 -2.39 9.01 15.30
N ALA A 35 -1.83 7.87 14.92
CA ALA A 35 -1.89 7.33 13.57
C ALA A 35 -2.43 5.90 13.60
N GLY A 36 -3.63 5.71 13.04
CA GLY A 36 -4.33 4.43 12.95
C GLY A 36 -3.99 3.70 11.66
N CYS A 37 -3.50 2.47 11.77
CA CYS A 37 -2.96 1.72 10.65
C CYS A 37 -3.99 0.77 10.02
N ALA A 38 -3.69 0.31 8.81
CA ALA A 38 -4.43 -0.75 8.12
C ALA A 38 -4.43 -2.08 8.89
N SER A 39 -3.42 -2.32 9.72
CA SER A 39 -3.30 -3.53 10.54
C SER A 39 -4.00 -3.40 11.90
N GLY A 40 -4.79 -2.35 12.12
CA GLY A 40 -5.45 -2.04 13.41
C GLY A 40 -4.53 -1.59 14.55
N LYS A 41 -3.24 -1.36 14.28
CA LYS A 41 -2.31 -0.77 15.24
C LYS A 41 -2.45 0.76 15.28
N ILE A 42 -2.29 1.32 16.47
CA ILE A 42 -2.26 2.77 16.69
C ILE A 42 -0.89 3.17 17.18
N TYR A 43 -0.30 4.17 16.51
CA TYR A 43 0.99 4.75 16.85
C TYR A 43 0.76 6.14 17.42
N ILE A 44 1.35 6.42 18.59
CA ILE A 44 1.25 7.72 19.25
C ILE A 44 2.60 8.40 19.10
N TRP A 45 2.61 9.50 18.36
CA TRP A 45 3.79 10.32 18.14
C TRP A 45 3.82 11.46 19.15
N ASP A 46 4.93 11.58 19.85
CA ASP A 46 5.26 12.76 20.64
C ASP A 46 5.78 13.83 19.67
N LEU A 47 5.03 14.92 19.49
CA LEU A 47 5.37 15.97 18.52
C LEU A 47 6.54 16.83 19.00
N LYS A 48 6.71 17.00 20.32
CA LYS A 48 7.82 17.74 20.92
C LYS A 48 9.14 16.98 20.74
N ARG A 49 9.12 15.66 20.96
CA ARG A 49 10.30 14.79 20.81
C ARG A 49 10.46 14.16 19.44
N ASN A 50 9.44 14.26 18.62
CA ASN A 50 9.46 13.83 17.23
C ASN A 50 9.83 12.34 17.07
N ARG A 51 9.18 11.51 17.89
CA ARG A 51 9.35 10.05 17.90
C ARG A 51 8.08 9.37 18.35
N ILE A 52 7.96 8.09 18.06
CA ILE A 52 6.89 7.25 18.59
C ILE A 52 7.07 7.17 20.11
N LEU A 53 6.06 7.63 20.85
CA LEU A 53 5.98 7.50 22.30
C LEU A 53 5.60 6.06 22.67
N THR A 54 4.55 5.55 22.05
CA THR A 54 4.06 4.19 22.26
C THR A 54 3.25 3.71 21.05
N LYS A 55 3.04 2.41 20.97
CA LYS A 55 2.12 1.79 20.01
C LYS A 55 1.35 0.68 20.69
N PHE A 56 0.09 0.52 20.33
CA PHE A 56 -0.74 -0.58 20.84
C PHE A 56 -1.65 -1.13 19.74
N ASP A 57 -2.18 -2.32 19.98
CA ASP A 57 -3.03 -3.05 19.06
C ASP A 57 -4.50 -2.77 19.40
N ALA A 58 -5.24 -2.14 18.48
CA ALA A 58 -6.67 -1.89 18.64
C ALA A 58 -7.54 -2.98 17.97
N GLY A 59 -6.92 -3.99 17.38
CA GLY A 59 -7.54 -5.12 16.70
C GLY A 59 -6.85 -5.42 15.36
N ILE A 60 -7.40 -6.36 14.59
CA ILE A 60 -6.78 -6.83 13.34
C ILE A 60 -7.22 -6.05 12.09
N ASP A 61 -8.32 -5.31 12.18
CA ASP A 61 -8.93 -4.57 11.08
C ASP A 61 -8.43 -3.11 10.98
N PRO A 62 -8.48 -2.49 9.79
CA PRO A 62 -8.08 -1.10 9.59
C PRO A 62 -8.79 -0.12 10.53
N CYS A 63 -8.02 0.79 11.15
CA CYS A 63 -8.57 1.90 11.94
C CYS A 63 -9.22 2.94 11.02
N LEU A 64 -10.54 2.91 10.91
CA LEU A 64 -11.31 3.74 9.98
C LEU A 64 -11.41 5.21 10.43
N THR A 65 -11.61 5.46 11.73
CA THR A 65 -11.56 6.80 12.34
C THR A 65 -11.18 6.70 13.81
N MET A 66 -10.68 7.80 14.36
CA MET A 66 -10.36 7.94 15.78
C MET A 66 -10.87 9.28 16.29
N HIS A 67 -11.37 9.31 17.53
CA HIS A 67 -11.85 10.53 18.17
C HIS A 67 -11.40 10.59 19.63
N ASN A 68 -11.20 11.81 20.13
CA ASN A 68 -11.07 12.07 21.57
C ASN A 68 -12.46 12.26 22.17
N ILE A 69 -12.75 11.57 23.27
CA ILE A 69 -14.02 11.62 24.00
C ILE A 69 -13.73 11.89 25.47
N ASN A 70 -14.49 12.80 26.10
CA ASN A 70 -14.35 13.18 27.52
C ASN A 70 -12.92 13.58 27.94
N ASN A 71 -12.14 14.16 27.01
CA ASN A 71 -10.74 14.58 27.17
C ASN A 71 -9.72 13.50 27.58
N ASN A 72 -10.15 12.27 27.85
CA ASN A 72 -9.31 11.19 28.40
C ASN A 72 -9.49 9.85 27.70
N ASN A 73 -10.52 9.69 26.86
CA ASN A 73 -10.81 8.42 26.20
C ASN A 73 -10.54 8.52 24.70
N LEU A 74 -9.98 7.45 24.15
CA LEU A 74 -9.77 7.29 22.72
C LEU A 74 -10.85 6.37 22.16
N LEU A 75 -11.67 6.89 21.26
CA LEU A 75 -12.55 6.09 20.43
C LEU A 75 -11.80 5.65 19.19
N VAL A 76 -11.93 4.37 18.83
CA VAL A 76 -11.40 3.78 17.61
C VAL A 76 -12.52 3.02 16.91
N GLN A 77 -12.87 3.42 15.69
CA GLN A 77 -13.73 2.62 14.82
C GLN A 77 -12.86 1.76 13.91
N GLN A 78 -13.13 0.46 13.86
CA GLN A 78 -12.53 -0.44 12.89
C GLN A 78 -13.43 -0.58 11.66
N LYS A 79 -12.84 -0.90 10.50
CA LYS A 79 -13.60 -1.06 9.24
C LYS A 79 -14.64 -2.21 9.30
N CYS A 80 -14.49 -3.15 10.23
CA CYS A 80 -15.49 -4.18 10.52
C CYS A 80 -16.67 -3.67 11.37
N GLY A 81 -16.85 -2.35 11.53
CA GLY A 81 -18.01 -1.78 12.24
C GLY A 81 -17.86 -1.71 13.77
N SER A 82 -16.92 -2.44 14.37
CA SER A 82 -16.68 -2.35 15.81
C SER A 82 -16.14 -0.97 16.21
N ILE A 83 -16.76 -0.36 17.21
CA ILE A 83 -16.30 0.87 17.85
C ILE A 83 -15.81 0.53 19.24
N LYS A 84 -14.53 0.81 19.52
CA LYS A 84 -13.88 0.50 20.78
C LYS A 84 -13.49 1.79 21.49
N ILE A 85 -13.71 1.82 22.80
CA ILE A 85 -13.35 2.95 23.65
C ILE A 85 -12.22 2.49 24.57
N TYR A 86 -11.10 3.20 24.49
CA TYR A 86 -9.93 2.97 25.31
C TYR A 86 -9.78 4.10 26.32
N SER A 87 -9.30 3.77 27.52
CA SER A 87 -8.86 4.75 28.50
C SER A 87 -7.40 4.55 28.84
N MET A 88 -6.74 5.64 29.20
CA MET A 88 -5.35 5.60 29.63
C MET A 88 -5.29 5.37 31.15
N SER A 89 -4.55 4.35 31.58
CA SER A 89 -4.16 4.16 32.98
C SER A 89 -2.69 3.79 33.07
N ASN A 90 -1.92 4.43 33.95
CA ASN A 90 -0.48 4.17 34.13
C ASN A 90 0.33 4.15 32.81
N SER A 91 0.07 5.09 31.89
CA SER A 91 0.69 5.15 30.54
C SER A 91 0.38 3.97 29.60
N HIS A 92 -0.63 3.17 29.91
CA HIS A 92 -1.10 2.06 29.09
C HIS A 92 -2.56 2.29 28.66
N TRP A 93 -2.85 1.99 27.40
CA TRP A 93 -4.21 2.00 26.88
C TRP A 93 -4.88 0.67 27.18
N SER A 94 -5.96 0.71 27.95
CA SER A 94 -6.85 -0.43 28.18
C SER A 94 -8.17 -0.21 27.47
N MET A 95 -8.69 -1.26 26.84
CA MET A 95 -10.02 -1.23 26.25
C MET A 95 -11.06 -1.30 27.36
N ASN A 96 -11.96 -0.32 27.40
CA ASN A 96 -12.99 -0.22 28.43
C ASN A 96 -14.36 -0.68 27.92
N LYS A 97 -14.70 -0.34 26.68
CA LYS A 97 -16.01 -0.66 26.08
C LYS A 97 -15.86 -1.05 24.61
N ILE A 98 -16.75 -1.93 24.16
CA ILE A 98 -16.94 -2.27 22.75
C ILE A 98 -18.40 -2.01 22.43
N ILE A 99 -18.63 -1.32 21.33
CA ILE A 99 -19.94 -1.15 20.70
C ILE A 99 -19.85 -1.93 19.40
N ASP A 100 -20.53 -3.07 19.37
CA ASP A 100 -20.68 -3.87 18.16
C ASP A 100 -22.10 -3.70 17.65
N HIS A 101 -22.23 -3.19 16.44
CA HIS A 101 -23.48 -3.19 15.72
C HIS A 101 -23.20 -4.01 14.46
N ASP A 102 -23.89 -5.15 14.27
CA ASP A 102 -23.68 -6.21 13.26
C ASP A 102 -23.77 -5.74 11.78
N TYR A 103 -23.05 -4.68 11.44
CA TYR A 103 -23.16 -3.91 10.21
C TYR A 103 -21.83 -3.23 9.92
N HIS A 104 -21.23 -3.64 8.81
CA HIS A 104 -19.97 -3.10 8.31
C HIS A 104 -20.25 -1.89 7.42
N SER A 105 -19.99 -0.69 7.94
CA SER A 105 -20.17 0.56 7.19
C SER A 105 -18.85 1.15 6.75
N PHE A 106 -18.86 1.84 5.61
CA PHE A 106 -17.77 2.72 5.19
C PHE A 106 -17.84 4.11 5.85
N CYS A 107 -18.98 4.45 6.47
CA CYS A 107 -19.17 5.73 7.13
C CYS A 107 -18.32 5.83 8.40
N ARG A 108 -17.54 6.91 8.50
CA ARG A 108 -16.84 7.27 9.73
C ARG A 108 -17.85 7.75 10.77
N CYS A 109 -17.81 7.16 11.96
CA CYS A 109 -18.60 7.67 13.08
C CYS A 109 -18.16 9.09 13.45
N GLN A 110 -19.06 9.85 14.06
CA GLN A 110 -18.83 11.22 14.50
C GLN A 110 -19.16 11.35 15.98
N VAL A 111 -18.58 12.34 16.64
CA VAL A 111 -18.88 12.69 18.02
C VAL A 111 -19.73 13.96 17.99
N LEU A 112 -20.96 13.88 18.51
CA LEU A 112 -21.90 15.01 18.57
C LEU A 112 -21.61 15.91 19.77
N SER A 113 -21.45 15.27 20.93
CA SER A 113 -21.10 15.90 22.20
C SER A 113 -20.14 14.98 22.94
N GLU A 114 -19.63 15.42 24.09
CA GLU A 114 -18.65 14.67 24.89
C GLU A 114 -19.03 13.19 25.10
N ASP A 115 -20.32 12.84 25.20
CA ASP A 115 -20.77 11.47 25.46
C ASP A 115 -21.55 10.80 24.32
N ILE A 116 -21.86 11.48 23.21
CA ILE A 116 -22.76 10.96 22.16
C ILE A 116 -21.99 10.68 20.85
N ILE A 117 -22.02 9.41 20.44
CA ILE A 117 -21.43 8.92 19.19
C ILE A 117 -22.56 8.71 18.17
N ILE A 118 -22.39 9.26 16.97
CA ILE A 118 -23.27 9.02 15.84
C ILE A 118 -22.60 8.02 14.90
N THR A 119 -23.33 6.96 14.52
CA THR A 119 -22.83 5.93 13.61
C THR A 119 -23.92 5.47 12.64
N ALA A 120 -23.51 4.95 11.49
CA ALA A 120 -24.41 4.32 10.54
C ALA A 120 -24.79 2.91 11.02
N LEU A 121 -26.04 2.53 10.81
CA LEU A 121 -26.59 1.23 11.13
C LEU A 121 -27.13 0.56 9.86
N LYS A 122 -27.50 -0.72 9.97
CA LYS A 122 -28.12 -1.49 8.90
C LYS A 122 -29.39 -0.78 8.38
N ASP A 123 -29.72 -1.05 7.13
CA ASP A 123 -30.91 -0.53 6.45
C ASP A 123 -30.93 1.01 6.37
N SER A 124 -29.75 1.60 6.17
CA SER A 124 -29.54 3.04 5.99
C SER A 124 -29.94 3.90 7.21
N ASN A 125 -30.08 3.28 8.38
CA ASN A 125 -30.45 3.96 9.62
C ASN A 125 -29.24 4.66 10.27
N ILE A 126 -29.50 5.64 11.13
CA ILE A 126 -28.45 6.32 11.92
C ILE A 126 -28.71 6.07 13.40
N GLY A 127 -27.68 5.64 14.13
CA GLY A 127 -27.72 5.41 15.57
C GLY A 127 -27.00 6.52 16.34
N LEU A 128 -27.59 6.95 17.45
CA LEU A 128 -26.96 7.79 18.46
C LEU A 128 -26.74 6.96 19.72
N TYR A 129 -25.48 6.64 19.97
CA TYR A 129 -25.05 5.85 21.11
C TYR A 129 -24.47 6.75 22.20
N SER A 130 -24.91 6.53 23.42
CA SER A 130 -24.41 7.24 24.59
C SER A 130 -23.36 6.43 25.32
N VAL A 131 -22.15 6.99 25.39
CA VAL A 131 -21.01 6.40 26.10
C VAL A 131 -21.30 6.28 27.59
N LYS A 132 -22.07 7.20 28.15
CA LYS A 132 -22.42 7.24 29.58
C LYS A 132 -23.37 6.11 29.97
N SER A 133 -24.52 6.02 29.32
CA SER A 133 -25.53 4.99 29.59
C SER A 133 -25.23 3.64 28.91
N SER A 134 -24.24 3.61 28.02
CA SER A 134 -23.78 2.41 27.30
C SER A 134 -24.86 1.76 26.44
N ASN A 135 -25.79 2.55 25.93
CA ASN A 135 -26.91 2.09 25.11
C ASN A 135 -27.18 3.05 23.95
N MET A 136 -27.94 2.54 22.97
CA MET A 136 -28.48 3.36 21.89
C MET A 136 -29.60 4.23 22.46
N GLU A 137 -29.41 5.54 22.51
CA GLU A 137 -30.44 6.48 23.01
C GLU A 137 -31.48 6.78 21.93
N LEU A 138 -31.05 6.81 20.67
CA LEU A 138 -31.90 7.18 19.55
C LEU A 138 -31.48 6.48 18.26
N THR A 139 -32.48 6.11 17.46
CA THR A 139 -32.30 5.69 16.07
C THR A 139 -33.11 6.60 15.16
N LEU A 140 -32.48 7.14 14.12
CA LEU A 140 -33.15 7.82 13.01
C LEU A 140 -33.38 6.80 11.90
N TYR A 141 -34.66 6.57 11.58
CA TYR A 141 -35.04 5.52 10.65
C TYR A 141 -35.08 6.04 9.21
N SER A 142 -34.48 5.30 8.28
CA SER A 142 -34.50 5.62 6.85
C SER A 142 -35.91 5.75 6.26
N SER A 143 -36.93 5.16 6.90
CA SER A 143 -38.34 5.29 6.52
C SER A 143 -38.87 6.73 6.56
N GLU A 144 -38.28 7.61 7.37
CA GLU A 144 -38.64 9.03 7.40
C GLU A 144 -38.08 9.81 6.19
N VAL A 145 -37.14 9.22 5.46
CA VAL A 145 -36.62 9.80 4.22
C VAL A 145 -37.57 9.45 3.07
N LEU A 146 -38.54 10.32 2.84
CA LEU A 146 -39.49 10.18 1.73
C LEU A 146 -38.78 10.43 0.39
N TYR A 147 -38.24 9.37 -0.19
CA TYR A 147 -37.52 9.42 -1.46
C TYR A 147 -37.88 8.23 -2.36
N SER A 148 -37.95 8.46 -3.67
CA SER A 148 -38.52 7.49 -4.63
C SER A 148 -37.60 6.30 -4.92
N LYS A 149 -36.31 6.42 -4.60
CA LYS A 149 -35.29 5.38 -4.85
C LYS A 149 -34.77 4.83 -3.53
N LYS A 150 -34.27 3.58 -3.57
CA LYS A 150 -33.56 2.98 -2.43
C LYS A 150 -32.29 3.80 -2.12
N LEU A 151 -32.10 4.17 -0.85
CA LEU A 151 -31.03 5.07 -0.41
C LEU A 151 -29.62 4.48 -0.57
N GLY A 152 -29.50 3.15 -0.47
CA GLY A 152 -28.19 2.49 -0.40
C GLY A 152 -27.53 2.71 0.97
N GLU A 153 -26.21 2.57 1.05
CA GLU A 153 -25.47 2.69 2.30
C GLU A 153 -25.36 4.16 2.77
N VAL A 154 -25.22 4.37 4.09
CA VAL A 154 -24.81 5.68 4.61
C VAL A 154 -23.32 5.86 4.34
N MET A 155 -22.95 6.92 3.63
CA MET A 155 -21.57 7.14 3.20
C MET A 155 -20.84 8.18 4.06
N ALA A 156 -21.53 9.22 4.50
CA ALA A 156 -20.97 10.24 5.37
C ALA A 156 -22.03 10.82 6.32
N ILE A 157 -21.60 11.16 7.54
CA ILE A 157 -22.41 11.84 8.54
C ILE A 157 -21.61 13.07 8.99
N LYS A 158 -22.27 14.21 9.14
CA LYS A 158 -21.64 15.43 9.66
C LYS A 158 -22.58 16.18 10.62
N PRO A 159 -22.25 16.24 11.92
CA PRO A 159 -22.92 17.13 12.86
C PRO A 159 -22.69 18.60 12.53
N LEU A 160 -23.71 19.44 12.72
CA LEU A 160 -23.61 20.88 12.51
C LEU A 160 -23.18 21.57 13.81
N PRO A 161 -21.99 22.22 13.86
CA PRO A 161 -21.40 22.72 15.12
C PRO A 161 -22.21 23.77 15.89
N SER A 162 -23.16 24.45 15.24
CA SER A 162 -23.96 25.52 15.85
C SER A 162 -25.23 25.02 16.54
N THR A 163 -25.59 23.75 16.34
CA THR A 163 -26.83 23.16 16.87
C THR A 163 -26.59 21.67 17.11
N ASP A 164 -26.52 21.24 18.38
CA ASP A 164 -26.50 19.80 18.76
C ASP A 164 -27.78 19.04 18.35
N GLN A 165 -28.63 19.68 17.55
CA GLN A 165 -29.94 19.22 17.10
C GLN A 165 -29.93 18.78 15.65
N LYS A 166 -28.93 19.16 14.83
CA LYS A 166 -28.99 18.93 13.38
C LYS A 166 -27.76 18.22 12.83
N ILE A 167 -28.00 17.29 11.92
CA ILE A 167 -26.95 16.54 11.23
C ILE A 167 -27.22 16.48 9.72
N LEU A 168 -26.15 16.42 8.96
CA LEU A 168 -26.17 16.08 7.54
C LEU A 168 -25.83 14.60 7.38
N VAL A 169 -26.59 13.91 6.55
CA VAL A 169 -26.37 12.50 6.22
C VAL A 169 -26.37 12.35 4.71
N ALA A 170 -25.32 11.73 4.19
CA ALA A 170 -25.13 11.51 2.76
C ALA A 170 -25.23 10.02 2.44
N TYR A 171 -26.05 9.68 1.46
CA TYR A 171 -26.37 8.30 1.07
C TYR A 171 -25.78 7.93 -0.28
N GLU A 172 -25.44 6.65 -0.45
CA GLU A 172 -24.78 6.07 -1.63
C GLU A 172 -25.47 6.41 -2.95
N ILE A 173 -26.80 6.52 -2.94
CA ILE A 173 -27.59 6.87 -4.13
C ILE A 173 -27.30 8.28 -4.69
N GLY A 174 -26.54 9.11 -3.97
CA GLY A 174 -26.33 10.52 -4.32
C GLY A 174 -27.37 11.43 -3.68
N LEU A 175 -27.69 11.22 -2.41
CA LEU A 175 -28.67 12.05 -1.69
C LEU A 175 -28.03 12.67 -0.43
N LEU A 176 -28.16 13.98 -0.27
CA LEU A 176 -27.86 14.68 0.98
C LEU A 176 -29.16 14.94 1.74
N VAL A 177 -29.21 14.59 3.01
CA VAL A 177 -30.37 14.77 3.88
C VAL A 177 -29.97 15.59 5.11
N LEU A 178 -30.72 16.66 5.37
CA LEU A 178 -30.66 17.42 6.61
C LEU A 178 -31.69 16.86 7.60
N TRP A 179 -31.20 16.45 8.76
CA TRP A 179 -32.01 15.89 9.83
C TRP A 179 -32.08 16.83 11.04
N ASP A 180 -33.25 16.86 11.68
CA ASP A 180 -33.41 17.28 13.06
C ASP A 180 -33.46 16.04 13.96
N ILE A 181 -32.44 15.89 14.80
CA ILE A 181 -32.25 14.79 15.73
C ILE A 181 -33.37 14.81 16.78
N THR A 182 -33.69 15.98 17.34
CA THR A 182 -34.64 16.12 18.44
C THR A 182 -36.06 15.84 17.97
N ALA A 183 -36.44 16.37 16.81
CA ALA A 183 -37.73 16.12 16.19
C ALA A 183 -37.81 14.74 15.50
N LYS A 184 -36.68 14.06 15.30
CA LYS A 184 -36.54 12.79 14.54
C LYS A 184 -37.09 12.89 13.13
N LYS A 185 -36.89 14.04 12.49
CA LYS A 185 -37.50 14.37 11.19
C LYS A 185 -36.47 14.81 10.18
N VAL A 186 -36.75 14.46 8.92
CA VAL A 186 -36.07 15.02 7.77
C VAL A 186 -36.58 16.44 7.53
N LEU A 187 -35.65 17.40 7.49
CA LEU A 187 -35.95 18.80 7.20
C LEU A 187 -35.90 19.08 5.70
N HIS A 188 -34.88 18.55 5.01
CA HIS A 188 -34.71 18.75 3.58
C HIS A 188 -33.84 17.67 2.94
N CYS A 189 -34.09 17.40 1.67
CA CYS A 189 -33.32 16.48 0.82
C CYS A 189 -32.80 17.22 -0.40
N MET A 190 -31.56 16.96 -0.80
CA MET A 190 -30.93 17.54 -1.97
C MET A 190 -30.19 16.46 -2.77
N ASP A 191 -30.45 16.39 -4.06
CA ASP A 191 -29.77 15.46 -4.96
C ASP A 191 -28.31 15.88 -5.18
N ILE A 192 -27.43 14.89 -5.22
CA ILE A 192 -26.00 14.98 -5.49
C ILE A 192 -25.74 14.21 -6.78
N GLU A 193 -24.81 14.67 -7.61
CA GLU A 193 -24.56 14.04 -8.92
C GLU A 193 -24.07 12.59 -8.81
N SER A 194 -23.39 12.25 -7.72
CA SER A 194 -22.78 10.93 -7.53
C SER A 194 -22.65 10.54 -6.05
N CYS A 195 -22.24 9.29 -5.81
CA CYS A 195 -22.07 8.73 -4.46
C CYS A 195 -21.12 9.62 -3.59
N PRO A 196 -21.61 10.19 -2.48
CA PRO A 196 -20.86 11.15 -1.66
C PRO A 196 -19.89 10.41 -0.74
N MET A 197 -18.59 10.44 -1.03
CA MET A 197 -17.58 9.73 -0.24
C MET A 197 -17.00 10.54 0.92
N ALA A 198 -17.03 11.86 0.80
CA ALA A 198 -16.55 12.76 1.84
C ALA A 198 -17.49 13.96 1.95
N LEU A 199 -17.71 14.42 3.17
CA LEU A 199 -18.57 15.55 3.48
C LEU A 199 -17.93 16.35 4.61
N ASP A 200 -17.85 17.66 4.43
CA ASP A 200 -17.57 18.58 5.53
C ASP A 200 -18.37 19.87 5.40
N PHE A 201 -18.53 20.59 6.51
CA PHE A 201 -19.40 21.74 6.61
C PHE A 201 -18.78 22.88 7.43
N GLU A 202 -18.93 24.10 6.92
CA GLU A 202 -18.41 25.33 7.50
C GLU A 202 -19.57 26.27 7.88
N THR A 203 -19.54 26.80 9.10
CA THR A 203 -20.67 27.52 9.72
C THR A 203 -20.73 29.03 9.47
N SER A 204 -19.62 29.70 9.17
CA SER A 204 -19.57 31.15 8.90
C SER A 204 -20.26 31.54 7.59
N TYR A 205 -20.17 30.70 6.56
CA TYR A 205 -20.90 30.87 5.30
C TYR A 205 -22.08 29.90 5.16
N MET A 206 -22.33 29.07 6.18
CA MET A 206 -23.30 27.97 6.15
C MET A 206 -23.15 27.13 4.87
N GLN A 207 -21.91 26.72 4.60
CA GLN A 207 -21.52 26.12 3.33
C GLN A 207 -20.90 24.74 3.56
N GLY A 208 -21.35 23.75 2.81
CA GLY A 208 -20.76 22.42 2.82
C GLY A 208 -20.09 22.05 1.50
N ILE A 209 -19.23 21.04 1.60
CA ILE A 209 -18.45 20.50 0.49
C ILE A 209 -18.66 18.99 0.48
N ILE A 210 -19.04 18.47 -0.69
CA ILE A 210 -19.15 17.03 -0.96
C ILE A 210 -18.09 16.64 -1.97
N GLY A 211 -17.41 15.54 -1.69
CA GLY A 211 -16.50 14.88 -2.61
C GLY A 211 -17.01 13.49 -2.97
N SER A 212 -16.76 13.08 -4.21
CA SER A 212 -17.24 11.81 -4.75
C SER A 212 -16.13 11.07 -5.54
N PRO A 213 -16.43 9.89 -6.11
CA PRO A 213 -15.52 9.20 -7.03
C PRO A 213 -15.27 9.97 -8.33
N SER A 214 -16.09 10.97 -8.67
CA SER A 214 -15.92 11.78 -9.88
C SER A 214 -14.81 12.82 -9.73
N GLU A 215 -14.54 13.57 -10.81
CA GLU A 215 -13.70 14.77 -10.76
C GLU A 215 -14.39 16.01 -10.19
N LYS A 216 -15.60 15.91 -9.64
CA LYS A 216 -16.36 17.06 -9.15
C LYS A 216 -16.40 17.13 -7.62
N LEU A 217 -16.23 18.34 -7.10
CA LEU A 217 -16.61 18.70 -5.74
C LEU A 217 -17.88 19.55 -5.80
N GLU A 218 -18.92 19.11 -5.10
CA GLU A 218 -20.20 19.82 -5.05
C GLU A 218 -20.26 20.70 -3.82
N ILE A 219 -20.53 21.99 -4.03
CA ILE A 219 -20.63 22.99 -2.97
C ILE A 219 -22.09 23.34 -2.79
N PHE A 220 -22.56 23.31 -1.55
CA PHE A 220 -23.95 23.64 -1.21
C PHE A 220 -23.99 24.64 -0.06
N ASN A 221 -25.12 25.33 0.08
CA ASN A 221 -25.41 26.20 1.20
C ASN A 221 -26.60 25.67 2.00
N LEU A 222 -26.64 26.03 3.28
CA LEU A 222 -27.76 25.79 4.17
C LEU A 222 -28.34 27.14 4.62
N SER A 223 -29.61 27.38 4.31
CA SER A 223 -30.34 28.58 4.75
C SER A 223 -31.72 28.18 5.21
N SER A 224 -32.11 28.56 6.43
CA SER A 224 -33.45 28.28 6.98
C SER A 224 -33.90 26.84 6.77
N ASP A 225 -33.03 25.88 7.13
CA ASP A 225 -33.26 24.43 7.00
C ASP A 225 -33.42 23.89 5.57
N THR A 226 -33.10 24.71 4.57
CA THR A 226 -33.12 24.31 3.16
C THR A 226 -31.70 24.20 2.62
N LEU A 227 -31.39 23.08 2.00
CA LEU A 227 -30.12 22.84 1.31
C LEU A 227 -30.25 23.29 -0.16
N THR A 228 -29.24 24.00 -0.66
CA THR A 228 -29.23 24.45 -2.06
C THR A 228 -27.86 24.27 -2.68
N THR A 229 -27.81 23.73 -3.89
CA THR A 229 -26.57 23.63 -4.67
C THR A 229 -26.07 25.03 -5.02
N LYS A 230 -24.82 25.32 -4.68
CA LYS A 230 -24.18 26.62 -4.96
C LYS A 230 -23.41 26.57 -6.27
N CYS A 231 -22.49 25.62 -6.39
CA CYS A 231 -21.64 25.44 -7.57
C CYS A 231 -20.86 24.13 -7.49
N THR A 232 -20.19 23.78 -8.58
CA THR A 232 -19.30 22.62 -8.65
C THR A 232 -17.87 23.07 -8.97
N ILE A 233 -16.88 22.44 -8.33
CA ILE A 233 -15.46 22.63 -8.63
C ILE A 233 -14.96 21.37 -9.33
N THR A 234 -14.41 21.52 -10.53
CA THR A 234 -13.81 20.42 -11.29
C THR A 234 -12.33 20.25 -10.93
N LEU A 235 -11.99 19.07 -10.45
CA LEU A 235 -10.64 18.61 -10.17
C LEU A 235 -9.97 18.09 -11.45
N LYS A 236 -8.64 18.07 -11.45
CA LYS A 236 -7.87 17.51 -12.58
C LYS A 236 -8.05 16.00 -12.73
N ASN A 237 -8.15 15.30 -11.60
CA ASN A 237 -8.25 13.84 -11.54
C ASN A 237 -9.45 13.48 -10.64
N PRO A 238 -10.16 12.38 -10.94
CA PRO A 238 -11.29 11.91 -10.17
C PRO A 238 -10.87 11.31 -8.81
N GLY A 239 -11.85 11.21 -7.91
CA GLY A 239 -11.71 10.45 -6.66
C GLY A 239 -11.32 11.29 -5.46
N THR A 240 -12.30 11.57 -4.61
CA THR A 240 -12.11 12.23 -3.31
C THR A 240 -12.27 11.23 -2.18
N SER A 241 -11.29 11.17 -1.29
CA SER A 241 -11.30 10.28 -0.11
C SER A 241 -11.70 10.99 1.16
N VAL A 242 -11.27 12.24 1.34
CA VAL A 242 -11.44 12.97 2.58
C VAL A 242 -11.49 14.47 2.31
N ILE A 243 -12.31 15.18 3.08
CA ILE A 243 -12.40 16.64 3.08
C ILE A 243 -12.29 17.09 4.53
N ASN A 244 -11.52 18.15 4.78
CA ASN A 244 -11.42 18.75 6.10
C ASN A 244 -11.31 20.28 6.00
N VAL A 245 -12.26 20.98 6.62
CA VAL A 245 -12.28 22.43 6.78
C VAL A 245 -11.35 22.79 7.94
N ARG A 246 -10.40 23.70 7.68
CA ARG A 246 -9.48 24.14 8.72
C ARG A 246 -10.26 24.86 9.84
N PRO A 247 -9.90 24.72 11.13
CA PRO A 247 -10.68 25.28 12.23
C PRO A 247 -10.89 26.80 12.20
N ASP A 248 -10.02 27.57 11.52
CA ASP A 248 -10.22 29.01 11.33
C ASP A 248 -11.19 29.37 10.20
N LYS A 249 -11.76 28.36 9.52
CA LYS A 249 -12.79 28.47 8.49
C LYS A 249 -12.35 29.21 7.23
N LYS A 250 -11.04 29.44 7.06
CA LYS A 250 -10.51 30.21 5.92
C LYS A 250 -10.20 29.35 4.70
N LEU A 251 -9.93 28.07 4.91
CA LEU A 251 -9.60 27.12 3.85
C LEU A 251 -10.13 25.73 4.18
N PHE A 252 -10.25 24.91 3.15
CA PHE A 252 -10.50 23.49 3.26
C PHE A 252 -9.48 22.71 2.44
N THR A 253 -9.27 21.45 2.81
CA THR A 253 -8.34 20.54 2.13
C THR A 253 -9.04 19.29 1.70
N VAL A 254 -8.69 18.84 0.51
CA VAL A 254 -9.24 17.65 -0.13
C VAL A 254 -8.10 16.66 -0.35
N GLY A 255 -8.23 15.48 0.22
CA GLY A 255 -7.34 14.34 -0.04
C GLY A 255 -7.93 13.46 -1.14
N ASN A 256 -7.12 13.19 -2.17
CA ASN A 256 -7.58 12.50 -3.37
C ASN A 256 -6.93 11.12 -3.57
N TRP A 257 -7.54 10.32 -4.45
CA TRP A 257 -7.07 8.98 -4.80
C TRP A 257 -5.73 8.97 -5.53
N ASP A 258 -5.42 10.07 -6.22
CA ASP A 258 -4.17 10.31 -6.94
C ASP A 258 -2.99 10.70 -6.03
N GLY A 259 -3.19 10.69 -4.71
CA GLY A 259 -2.17 11.04 -3.71
C GLY A 259 -1.94 12.52 -3.53
N ARG A 260 -2.71 13.39 -4.19
CA ARG A 260 -2.57 14.83 -4.03
C ARG A 260 -3.49 15.35 -2.93
N LEU A 261 -2.99 16.34 -2.20
CA LEU A 261 -3.76 17.19 -1.29
C LEU A 261 -4.04 18.50 -2.01
N ARG A 262 -5.31 18.87 -2.16
CA ARG A 262 -5.71 20.14 -2.80
C ARG A 262 -6.28 21.08 -1.76
N ILE A 263 -5.71 22.26 -1.64
CA ILE A 263 -6.07 23.27 -0.65
C ILE A 263 -6.84 24.39 -1.37
N PHE A 264 -8.00 24.75 -0.84
CA PHE A 264 -8.89 25.75 -1.43
C PHE A 264 -9.21 26.86 -0.44
N SER A 265 -9.39 28.07 -0.94
CA SER A 265 -9.97 29.16 -0.15
C SER A 265 -11.44 28.87 0.12
N GLN A 266 -11.87 28.92 1.38
CA GLN A 266 -13.28 28.72 1.73
C GLN A 266 -14.16 29.82 1.11
N LYS A 267 -13.72 31.08 1.24
CA LYS A 267 -14.50 32.24 0.77
C LYS A 267 -14.64 32.29 -0.75
N THR A 268 -13.56 32.05 -1.49
CA THR A 268 -13.51 32.24 -2.95
C THR A 268 -13.60 30.96 -3.75
N LEU A 269 -13.48 29.80 -3.08
CA LEU A 269 -13.45 28.46 -3.69
C LEU A 269 -12.29 28.24 -4.68
N LYS A 270 -11.35 29.19 -4.76
CA LYS A 270 -10.16 29.06 -5.61
C LYS A 270 -9.17 28.08 -5.00
N GLN A 271 -8.61 27.20 -5.83
CA GLN A 271 -7.49 26.34 -5.45
C GLN A 271 -6.26 27.20 -5.16
N LEU A 272 -5.75 27.11 -3.93
CA LEU A 272 -4.60 27.86 -3.43
C LEU A 272 -3.29 27.10 -3.61
N ALA A 273 -3.31 25.79 -3.38
CA ALA A 273 -2.14 24.93 -3.47
C ALA A 273 -2.52 23.48 -3.79
N VAL A 274 -1.56 22.76 -4.37
CA VAL A 274 -1.61 21.30 -4.53
C VAL A 274 -0.32 20.75 -3.94
N LEU A 275 -0.44 19.82 -3.01
CA LEU A 275 0.69 19.13 -2.41
C LEU A 275 0.72 17.68 -2.93
N ASP A 276 1.91 17.16 -3.20
CA ASP A 276 2.15 15.90 -3.92
C ASP A 276 3.12 14.96 -3.18
N GLN A 277 3.19 15.07 -1.85
CA GLN A 277 4.10 14.28 -1.02
C GLN A 277 3.66 12.81 -0.89
N HIS A 278 2.36 12.52 -0.98
CA HIS A 278 1.86 11.15 -0.97
C HIS A 278 1.89 10.57 -2.38
N LYS A 279 2.29 9.29 -2.49
CA LYS A 279 2.44 8.60 -3.79
C LYS A 279 1.18 7.86 -4.23
N ASN A 280 0.21 7.75 -3.34
CA ASN A 280 -1.04 7.01 -3.55
C ASN A 280 -2.13 7.66 -2.70
N THR A 281 -3.33 7.09 -2.73
CA THR A 281 -4.53 7.61 -2.06
C THR A 281 -4.23 8.20 -0.69
N VAL A 282 -4.62 9.47 -0.53
CA VAL A 282 -4.66 10.15 0.77
C VAL A 282 -5.91 9.65 1.48
N HIS A 283 -5.73 8.92 2.58
CA HIS A 283 -6.82 8.38 3.36
C HIS A 283 -7.34 9.37 4.39
N ASP A 284 -6.49 10.24 4.92
CA ASP A 284 -6.92 11.20 5.93
C ASP A 284 -6.15 12.52 5.87
N VAL A 285 -6.83 13.59 6.27
CA VAL A 285 -6.24 14.91 6.47
C VAL A 285 -6.93 15.58 7.64
N ILE A 286 -6.15 16.06 8.60
CA ILE A 286 -6.64 16.72 9.81
C ILE A 286 -5.83 17.97 10.13
N TYR A 287 -6.43 18.86 10.89
CA TYR A 287 -5.80 20.07 11.43
C TYR A 287 -5.78 20.01 12.95
N SER A 288 -4.71 20.52 13.56
CA SER A 288 -4.66 20.66 15.02
C SER A 288 -5.76 21.64 15.47
N PRO A 289 -6.53 21.30 16.52
CA PRO A 289 -7.60 22.17 17.02
C PRO A 289 -7.04 23.44 17.68
N HIS A 290 -5.84 23.32 18.25
CA HIS A 290 -5.16 24.37 19.00
C HIS A 290 -3.75 24.63 18.43
N TYR A 291 -3.10 25.63 19.01
CA TYR A 291 -1.70 25.93 18.75
C TYR A 291 -0.81 24.77 19.18
N VAL A 292 0.18 24.42 18.35
CA VAL A 292 1.17 23.40 18.64
C VAL A 292 2.51 24.09 18.85
N GLU A 293 2.95 24.16 20.11
CA GLU A 293 4.19 24.75 20.58
C GLU A 293 5.40 24.15 19.88
N ALA A 294 5.47 22.83 19.74
CA ALA A 294 6.57 22.13 19.07
C ALA A 294 6.90 22.68 17.67
N TYR A 295 5.91 23.26 16.99
CA TYR A 295 6.06 23.77 15.62
C TYR A 295 5.82 25.27 15.48
N ASN A 296 5.58 25.97 16.59
CA ASN A 296 5.15 27.37 16.63
C ASN A 296 4.07 27.66 15.57
N CYS A 297 2.99 26.87 15.60
CA CYS A 297 2.01 26.85 14.52
C CYS A 297 0.58 26.67 15.05
N LYS A 298 -0.34 27.51 14.57
CA LYS A 298 -1.78 27.26 14.70
C LYS A 298 -2.26 26.41 13.54
N TYR A 299 -3.14 25.44 13.82
CA TYR A 299 -3.76 24.59 12.81
C TYR A 299 -2.72 23.82 11.99
N LEU A 300 -1.82 23.12 12.69
CA LEU A 300 -0.87 22.23 12.07
C LEU A 300 -1.63 21.17 11.27
N MET A 301 -1.32 21.04 9.98
CA MET A 301 -1.94 20.01 9.14
C MET A 301 -1.14 18.72 9.23
N ALA A 302 -1.84 17.60 9.39
CA ALA A 302 -1.30 16.27 9.20
C ALA A 302 -2.11 15.54 8.12
N ALA A 303 -1.42 14.80 7.26
CA ALA A 303 -2.03 14.00 6.21
C ALA A 303 -1.45 12.58 6.22
N ALA A 304 -2.30 11.64 5.85
CA ALA A 304 -1.99 10.22 5.84
C ALA A 304 -2.43 9.58 4.53
N GLY A 305 -1.61 8.68 4.01
CA GLY A 305 -1.90 7.97 2.78
C GLY A 305 -1.26 6.60 2.71
N LYS A 306 -1.50 5.93 1.59
CA LYS A 306 -0.92 4.62 1.29
C LYS A 306 0.49 4.76 0.71
N ASP A 307 1.44 5.15 1.55
CA ASP A 307 2.83 5.38 1.11
C ASP A 307 3.75 4.16 1.23
N ASN A 308 3.19 2.96 1.41
CA ASN A 308 3.98 1.74 1.59
C ASN A 308 4.93 1.46 0.42
N GLY A 309 6.16 1.04 0.75
CA GLY A 309 7.28 0.76 -0.16
C GLY A 309 7.06 -0.31 -1.25
N ASN A 310 5.85 -0.86 -1.36
CA ASN A 310 5.44 -1.75 -2.44
C ASN A 310 4.84 -1.01 -3.64
N ALA A 311 4.87 0.33 -3.65
CA ALA A 311 4.27 1.14 -4.71
C ALA A 311 4.74 0.71 -6.11
N ILE A 312 6.04 0.44 -6.29
CA ILE A 312 6.60 0.02 -7.57
C ILE A 312 6.07 -1.37 -7.98
N SER A 313 6.09 -2.36 -7.08
CA SER A 313 5.54 -3.69 -7.35
C SER A 313 4.05 -3.63 -7.69
N LYS A 314 3.26 -2.83 -6.96
CA LYS A 314 1.83 -2.67 -7.23
C LYS A 314 1.58 -2.03 -8.59
N GLN A 315 2.30 -0.95 -8.89
CA GLN A 315 2.21 -0.25 -10.18
C GLN A 315 2.50 -1.21 -11.34
N ILE A 316 3.57 -2.00 -11.25
CA ILE A 316 3.89 -2.98 -12.30
C ILE A 316 2.82 -4.06 -12.41
N LYS A 317 2.25 -4.55 -11.29
CA LYS A 317 1.15 -5.53 -11.36
C LYS A 317 -0.10 -4.94 -12.03
N GLU A 318 -0.39 -3.67 -11.81
CA GLU A 318 -1.52 -2.98 -12.44
C GLU A 318 -1.27 -2.79 -13.94
N GLU A 319 -0.07 -2.36 -14.34
CA GLU A 319 0.36 -2.29 -15.75
C GLU A 319 0.27 -3.67 -16.43
N LEU A 320 0.84 -4.70 -15.78
CA LEU A 320 0.83 -6.07 -16.30
C LEU A 320 -0.60 -6.61 -16.45
N ARG A 321 -1.49 -6.29 -15.51
CA ARG A 321 -2.91 -6.65 -15.63
C ARG A 321 -3.53 -6.01 -16.85
N SER A 322 -3.31 -4.72 -17.06
CA SER A 322 -3.82 -4.02 -18.25
C SER A 322 -3.26 -4.60 -19.55
N ASP A 323 -1.97 -4.96 -19.58
CA ASP A 323 -1.35 -5.59 -20.74
C ASP A 323 -1.96 -6.97 -21.03
N ILE A 324 -2.23 -7.76 -19.99
CA ILE A 324 -2.84 -9.09 -20.11
C ILE A 324 -4.31 -8.99 -20.53
N ASP A 325 -5.06 -8.05 -19.97
CA ASP A 325 -6.46 -7.79 -20.35
C ASP A 325 -6.54 -7.39 -21.83
N ALA A 326 -5.63 -6.51 -22.29
CA ALA A 326 -5.50 -6.16 -23.70
C ALA A 326 -5.12 -7.37 -24.57
N TRP A 327 -4.16 -8.19 -24.13
CA TRP A 327 -3.74 -9.42 -24.81
C TRP A 327 -4.88 -10.42 -25.01
N ILE A 328 -5.72 -10.60 -23.98
CA ILE A 328 -6.90 -11.49 -24.03
C ILE A 328 -7.98 -10.90 -24.94
N SER A 329 -8.19 -9.58 -24.91
CA SER A 329 -9.23 -8.92 -25.71
C SER A 329 -9.08 -9.12 -27.22
N VAL A 330 -7.84 -9.30 -27.69
CA VAL A 330 -7.53 -9.59 -29.11
C VAL A 330 -7.54 -11.10 -29.42
N GLY A 331 -8.11 -11.93 -28.55
CA GLY A 331 -8.38 -13.35 -28.77
C GLY A 331 -7.26 -14.31 -28.39
N ASN A 332 -6.18 -13.85 -27.75
CA ASN A 332 -5.15 -14.77 -27.27
C ASN A 332 -5.57 -15.48 -25.98
N LYS A 333 -4.99 -16.65 -25.72
CA LYS A 333 -5.23 -17.41 -24.49
C LYS A 333 -4.61 -16.70 -23.28
N LYS A 334 -5.22 -16.89 -22.11
CA LYS A 334 -4.67 -16.47 -20.82
C LYS A 334 -3.32 -17.14 -20.59
N PRO A 335 -2.29 -16.42 -20.13
CA PRO A 335 -1.04 -17.04 -19.70
C PRO A 335 -1.30 -18.00 -18.54
N LYS A 336 -0.53 -19.09 -18.46
CA LYS A 336 -0.66 -20.08 -17.39
C LYS A 336 0.63 -20.31 -16.62
N LEU A 337 0.56 -20.21 -15.29
CA LEU A 337 1.66 -20.46 -14.36
C LEU A 337 1.36 -21.65 -13.45
N VAL A 338 2.25 -22.64 -13.42
CA VAL A 338 2.13 -23.82 -12.55
C VAL A 338 3.24 -23.84 -11.53
N ALA A 339 2.88 -24.01 -10.27
CA ALA A 339 3.82 -24.21 -9.18
C ALA A 339 3.87 -25.68 -8.74
N ILE A 340 5.07 -26.21 -8.47
CA ILE A 340 5.25 -27.47 -7.76
C ILE A 340 5.77 -27.17 -6.35
N LEU A 341 5.06 -27.66 -5.35
CA LEU A 341 5.42 -27.57 -3.94
C LEU A 341 5.67 -28.98 -3.39
N VAL A 342 6.84 -29.21 -2.80
CA VAL A 342 7.18 -30.51 -2.19
C VAL A 342 7.24 -30.36 -0.67
N GLY A 343 6.42 -31.14 0.03
CA GLY A 343 6.31 -31.14 1.49
C GLY A 343 5.37 -30.06 2.05
N GLU A 344 5.37 -29.91 3.38
CA GLU A 344 4.35 -29.15 4.12
C GLU A 344 4.91 -27.92 4.85
N ASN A 345 6.05 -27.38 4.40
CA ASN A 345 6.64 -26.21 5.05
C ASN A 345 5.68 -25.00 5.00
N PRO A 346 5.19 -24.48 6.14
CA PRO A 346 4.17 -23.42 6.16
C PRO A 346 4.63 -22.12 5.49
N ALA A 347 5.94 -21.85 5.52
CA ALA A 347 6.52 -20.70 4.85
C ALA A 347 6.43 -20.80 3.33
N SER A 348 6.78 -21.97 2.80
CA SER A 348 6.75 -22.26 1.37
C SER A 348 5.30 -22.26 0.86
N GLN A 349 4.36 -22.85 1.63
CA GLN A 349 2.93 -22.82 1.33
C GLN A 349 2.40 -21.39 1.23
N THR A 350 2.64 -20.57 2.27
CA THR A 350 2.20 -19.17 2.29
C THR A 350 2.82 -18.37 1.13
N TYR A 351 4.08 -18.65 0.80
CA TYR A 351 4.78 -17.94 -0.27
C TYR A 351 4.26 -18.31 -1.66
N VAL A 352 4.03 -19.60 -1.93
CA VAL A 352 3.44 -20.09 -3.18
C VAL A 352 2.01 -19.58 -3.33
N GLN A 353 1.20 -19.66 -2.26
CA GLN A 353 -0.16 -19.14 -2.26
C GLN A 353 -0.19 -17.66 -2.68
N ARG A 354 0.68 -16.81 -2.09
CA ARG A 354 0.79 -15.39 -2.46
C ARG A 354 1.21 -15.15 -3.91
N LYS A 355 2.06 -16.04 -4.47
CA LYS A 355 2.41 -16.00 -5.90
C LYS A 355 1.19 -16.29 -6.77
N MET A 356 0.43 -17.33 -6.45
CA MET A 356 -0.79 -17.71 -7.21
C MET A 356 -1.88 -16.64 -7.09
N GLU A 357 -2.09 -16.08 -5.89
CA GLU A 357 -3.01 -14.94 -5.69
C GLU A 357 -2.60 -13.73 -6.53
N SER A 358 -1.29 -13.44 -6.58
CA SER A 358 -0.77 -12.35 -7.42
C SER A 358 -0.92 -12.65 -8.92
N ALA A 359 -0.75 -13.91 -9.35
CA ALA A 359 -0.97 -14.34 -10.73
C ALA A 359 -2.44 -14.13 -11.14
N ASN A 360 -3.36 -14.61 -10.31
CA ASN A 360 -4.79 -14.45 -10.55
C ASN A 360 -5.20 -12.97 -10.57
N PHE A 361 -4.62 -12.14 -9.68
CA PHE A 361 -4.87 -10.70 -9.66
C PHE A 361 -4.52 -10.00 -10.99
N VAL A 362 -3.43 -10.42 -11.66
CA VAL A 362 -3.01 -9.84 -12.94
C VAL A 362 -3.62 -10.54 -14.16
N GLY A 363 -4.51 -11.52 -13.97
CA GLY A 363 -5.19 -12.23 -15.06
C GLY A 363 -4.45 -13.47 -15.59
N ILE A 364 -3.42 -13.95 -14.90
CA ILE A 364 -2.72 -15.21 -15.20
C ILE A 364 -3.47 -16.37 -14.54
N GLU A 365 -3.76 -17.42 -15.32
CA GLU A 365 -4.32 -18.67 -14.78
C GLU A 365 -3.22 -19.39 -13.99
N SER A 366 -3.53 -19.84 -12.77
CA SER A 366 -2.51 -20.48 -11.94
C SER A 366 -3.05 -21.59 -11.02
N TYR A 367 -2.23 -22.62 -10.82
CA TYR A 367 -2.50 -23.68 -9.86
C TYR A 367 -1.21 -24.27 -9.29
N THR A 368 -1.34 -25.02 -8.19
CA THR A 368 -0.21 -25.65 -7.49
C THR A 368 -0.38 -27.16 -7.46
N ILE A 369 0.68 -27.88 -7.86
CA ILE A 369 0.84 -29.32 -7.67
C ILE A 369 1.53 -29.52 -6.31
N ASN A 370 0.84 -30.17 -5.38
CA ASN A 370 1.38 -30.50 -4.07
C ASN A 370 1.88 -31.94 -4.07
N LEU A 371 3.18 -32.11 -3.83
CA LEU A 371 3.84 -33.40 -3.69
C LEU A 371 4.20 -33.63 -2.22
N LYS A 372 4.14 -34.89 -1.77
CA LYS A 372 4.44 -35.25 -0.38
C LYS A 372 5.92 -35.02 -0.05
N GLU A 373 6.25 -34.83 1.23
CA GLU A 373 7.64 -34.60 1.66
C GLU A 373 8.58 -35.78 1.32
N ASN A 374 8.05 -37.00 1.26
CA ASN A 374 8.79 -38.21 0.90
C ASN A 374 8.85 -38.49 -0.63
N THR A 375 8.53 -37.50 -1.46
CA THR A 375 8.61 -37.60 -2.93
C THR A 375 10.05 -37.90 -3.37
N THR A 376 10.21 -38.78 -4.35
CA THR A 376 11.52 -39.09 -4.93
C THR A 376 11.90 -38.13 -6.04
N GLN A 377 13.20 -38.02 -6.33
CA GLN A 377 13.71 -37.20 -7.44
C GLN A 377 13.00 -37.54 -8.77
N ASN A 378 12.85 -38.82 -9.08
CA ASN A 378 12.21 -39.27 -10.33
C ASN A 378 10.76 -38.80 -10.46
N ILE A 379 9.97 -38.89 -9.38
CA ILE A 379 8.56 -38.44 -9.39
C ILE A 379 8.48 -36.93 -9.62
N LEU A 380 9.37 -36.15 -8.98
CA LEU A 380 9.43 -34.70 -9.18
C LEU A 380 9.81 -34.36 -10.64
N LEU A 381 10.82 -35.03 -11.20
CA LEU A 381 11.25 -34.84 -12.58
C LEU A 381 10.17 -35.24 -13.59
N GLU A 382 9.41 -36.30 -13.34
CA GLU A 382 8.29 -36.71 -14.18
C GLU A 382 7.19 -35.64 -14.22
N ASN A 383 6.84 -35.06 -13.06
CA ASN A 383 5.89 -33.95 -13.00
C ASN A 383 6.39 -32.74 -13.80
N ILE A 384 7.69 -32.41 -13.70
CA ILE A 384 8.29 -31.32 -14.48
C ILE A 384 8.24 -31.62 -15.99
N ASN A 385 8.54 -32.86 -16.40
CA ASN A 385 8.48 -33.27 -17.81
C ASN A 385 7.06 -33.18 -18.37
N ASN A 386 6.05 -33.62 -17.61
CA ASN A 386 4.64 -33.48 -18.02
C ASN A 386 4.26 -32.00 -18.24
N LEU A 387 4.71 -31.10 -17.35
CA LEU A 387 4.49 -29.65 -17.53
C LEU A 387 5.30 -29.05 -18.68
N ASN A 388 6.50 -29.57 -18.95
CA ASN A 388 7.31 -29.15 -20.09
C ASN A 388 6.61 -29.47 -21.41
N GLU A 389 5.95 -30.62 -21.51
CA GLU A 389 5.24 -31.08 -22.70
C GLU A 389 3.86 -30.44 -22.88
N ASP A 390 3.21 -29.98 -21.80
CA ASP A 390 1.89 -29.34 -21.89
C ASP A 390 1.94 -27.97 -22.61
N PRO A 391 1.38 -27.82 -23.82
CA PRO A 391 1.43 -26.57 -24.57
C PRO A 391 0.54 -25.46 -23.98
N SER A 392 -0.29 -25.78 -22.99
CA SER A 392 -1.11 -24.81 -22.26
C SER A 392 -0.40 -24.14 -21.09
N VAL A 393 0.77 -24.65 -20.68
CA VAL A 393 1.59 -24.12 -19.58
C VAL A 393 2.68 -23.23 -20.13
N ASP A 394 2.74 -21.97 -19.67
CA ASP A 394 3.76 -21.01 -20.08
C ASP A 394 4.88 -20.87 -19.06
N GLY A 395 4.57 -21.00 -17.76
CA GLY A 395 5.55 -20.87 -16.69
C GLY A 395 5.50 -22.04 -15.71
N ILE A 396 6.67 -22.53 -15.33
CA ILE A 396 6.85 -23.55 -14.29
C ILE A 396 7.72 -22.96 -13.19
N ILE A 397 7.30 -23.14 -11.94
CA ILE A 397 8.13 -22.88 -10.76
C ILE A 397 8.17 -24.12 -9.88
N VAL A 398 9.35 -24.44 -9.36
CA VAL A 398 9.50 -25.41 -8.27
C VAL A 398 9.91 -24.64 -7.02
N GLN A 399 9.08 -24.69 -5.98
CA GLN A 399 9.32 -23.90 -4.79
C GLN A 399 10.49 -24.47 -3.97
N LEU A 400 11.54 -23.66 -3.80
CA LEU A 400 12.70 -23.95 -2.97
C LEU A 400 12.54 -23.42 -1.53
N PRO A 401 13.27 -23.99 -0.53
CA PRO A 401 14.15 -25.15 -0.63
C PRO A 401 13.36 -26.46 -0.75
N LEU A 402 13.98 -27.48 -1.35
CA LEU A 402 13.42 -28.84 -1.41
C LEU A 402 13.71 -29.63 -0.12
N PRO A 403 12.91 -30.66 0.20
CA PRO A 403 13.24 -31.64 1.23
C PRO A 403 14.65 -32.23 1.07
N LYS A 404 15.26 -32.59 2.22
CA LYS A 404 16.61 -33.18 2.24
C LYS A 404 16.66 -34.45 1.39
N GLY A 405 17.63 -34.53 0.49
CA GLY A 405 17.85 -35.68 -0.39
C GLY A 405 17.45 -35.45 -1.85
N LEU A 406 16.69 -34.39 -2.15
CA LEU A 406 16.41 -33.96 -3.52
C LEU A 406 17.50 -33.04 -4.05
N ASN A 407 17.80 -33.15 -5.34
CA ASN A 407 18.82 -32.37 -6.00
C ASN A 407 18.20 -31.12 -6.65
N GLU A 408 18.24 -29.99 -5.95
CA GLU A 408 17.69 -28.71 -6.43
C GLU A 408 18.28 -28.28 -7.78
N LYS A 409 19.57 -28.54 -8.02
CA LYS A 409 20.23 -28.18 -9.27
C LYS A 409 19.64 -28.95 -10.44
N GLU A 410 19.51 -30.27 -10.29
CA GLU A 410 18.92 -31.14 -11.30
C GLU A 410 17.47 -30.77 -11.59
N VAL A 411 16.69 -30.47 -10.54
CA VAL A 411 15.31 -29.99 -10.66
C VAL A 411 15.23 -28.69 -11.46
N CYS A 412 16.08 -27.70 -11.16
CA CYS A 412 16.10 -26.44 -11.91
C CYS A 412 16.50 -26.64 -13.38
N GLN A 413 17.36 -27.62 -13.68
CA GLN A 413 17.76 -27.94 -15.07
C GLN A 413 16.74 -28.79 -15.82
N ALA A 414 15.84 -29.48 -15.12
CA ALA A 414 14.79 -30.25 -15.75
C ALA A 414 13.67 -29.36 -16.31
N ILE A 415 13.49 -28.14 -15.79
CA ILE A 415 12.51 -27.20 -16.32
C ILE A 415 13.00 -26.71 -17.68
N SER A 416 12.14 -26.80 -18.70
CA SER A 416 12.46 -26.29 -20.04
C SER A 416 12.89 -24.83 -19.96
N PRO A 417 14.02 -24.42 -20.58
CA PRO A 417 14.47 -23.03 -20.53
C PRO A 417 13.44 -22.04 -21.06
N LYS A 418 12.50 -22.49 -21.91
CA LYS A 418 11.40 -21.67 -22.45
C LYS A 418 10.25 -21.47 -21.45
N LYS A 419 10.13 -22.29 -20.41
CA LYS A 419 9.10 -22.22 -19.36
C LYS A 419 9.68 -21.90 -17.97
N ASP A 420 10.99 -21.78 -17.86
CA ASP A 420 11.74 -21.42 -16.65
C ASP A 420 11.58 -19.92 -16.33
N VAL A 421 10.43 -19.55 -15.78
CA VAL A 421 10.09 -18.15 -15.46
C VAL A 421 10.84 -17.60 -14.25
N ASP A 422 11.46 -18.46 -13.44
CA ASP A 422 12.41 -18.08 -12.38
C ASP A 422 13.82 -17.78 -12.93
N GLY A 423 14.16 -18.27 -14.13
CA GLY A 423 15.40 -17.99 -14.87
C GLY A 423 16.62 -18.77 -14.37
N PHE A 424 16.43 -19.93 -13.74
CA PHE A 424 17.50 -20.71 -13.11
C PHE A 424 18.15 -21.77 -14.02
N HIS A 425 17.57 -22.03 -15.20
CA HIS A 425 18.12 -22.92 -16.19
C HIS A 425 19.45 -22.39 -16.74
N LEU A 426 20.44 -23.26 -16.95
CA LEU A 426 21.79 -22.88 -17.37
C LEU A 426 21.80 -22.11 -18.70
N GLU A 427 20.91 -22.47 -19.63
CA GLU A 427 20.74 -21.74 -20.89
C GLU A 427 20.30 -20.28 -20.65
N ASN A 428 19.37 -20.03 -19.73
CA ASN A 428 18.91 -18.67 -19.40
C ASN A 428 20.02 -17.84 -18.75
N ILE A 429 20.79 -18.45 -17.84
CA ILE A 429 21.96 -17.80 -17.23
C ILE A 429 23.08 -17.57 -18.26
N GLY A 430 23.29 -18.52 -19.18
CA GLY A 430 24.24 -18.39 -20.29
C GLY A 430 23.87 -17.23 -21.22
N ASN A 431 22.58 -17.14 -21.59
CA ASN A 431 22.05 -16.03 -22.38
C ASN A 431 22.25 -14.69 -21.67
N LEU A 432 21.99 -14.59 -20.37
CA LEU A 432 22.26 -13.38 -19.58
C LEU A 432 23.75 -13.00 -19.61
N THR A 433 24.64 -14.00 -19.50
CA THR A 433 26.09 -13.78 -19.51
C THR A 433 26.58 -13.24 -20.87
N LEU A 434 25.97 -13.69 -21.96
CA LEU A 434 26.28 -13.28 -23.33
C LEU A 434 25.47 -12.07 -23.79
N ASP A 435 24.74 -11.40 -22.89
CA ASP A 435 23.82 -10.30 -23.20
C ASP A 435 22.88 -10.63 -24.39
N SER A 436 22.38 -11.86 -24.37
CA SER A 436 21.53 -12.45 -25.40
C SER A 436 20.09 -12.59 -24.90
N LYS A 437 19.15 -12.75 -25.84
CA LYS A 437 17.72 -12.90 -25.50
C LYS A 437 17.51 -14.19 -24.71
N GLY A 438 16.99 -14.07 -23.49
CA GLY A 438 16.65 -15.20 -22.61
C GLY A 438 15.76 -14.73 -21.46
N ILE A 439 15.35 -15.65 -20.59
CA ILE A 439 14.61 -15.29 -19.37
C ILE A 439 15.61 -14.84 -18.32
N ILE A 440 15.49 -13.60 -17.85
CA ILE A 440 16.33 -13.06 -16.78
C ILE A 440 15.71 -13.46 -15.43
N PRO A 441 16.51 -13.87 -14.42
CA PRO A 441 15.95 -14.32 -13.16
C PRO A 441 15.07 -13.25 -12.48
N ALA A 442 13.96 -13.66 -11.90
CA ALA A 442 12.92 -12.74 -11.42
C ALA A 442 13.42 -11.74 -10.38
N THR A 443 14.26 -12.19 -9.43
CA THR A 443 14.88 -11.29 -8.42
C THR A 443 15.80 -10.27 -9.06
N VAL A 444 16.53 -10.66 -10.11
CA VAL A 444 17.50 -9.82 -10.82
C VAL A 444 16.77 -8.71 -11.58
N LEU A 445 15.69 -9.07 -12.29
CA LEU A 445 14.77 -8.09 -12.88
C LEU A 445 14.15 -7.19 -11.83
N GLY A 446 13.84 -7.72 -10.65
CA GLY A 446 13.24 -6.96 -9.55
C GLY A 446 14.18 -5.85 -9.07
N VAL A 447 15.48 -6.17 -8.92
CA VAL A 447 16.52 -5.20 -8.62
C VAL A 447 16.63 -4.14 -9.73
N LYS A 448 16.69 -4.56 -11.00
CA LYS A 448 16.75 -3.62 -12.14
C LYS A 448 15.56 -2.66 -12.16
N GLU A 449 14.33 -3.15 -12.02
CA GLU A 449 13.12 -2.31 -12.01
C GLU A 449 13.09 -1.33 -10.84
N LEU A 450 13.57 -1.74 -9.66
CA LEU A 450 13.71 -0.82 -8.52
C LEU A 450 14.68 0.33 -8.85
N ILE A 451 15.80 0.03 -9.51
CA ILE A 451 16.80 1.02 -9.92
C ILE A 451 16.21 1.98 -10.95
N VAL A 452 15.64 1.44 -12.03
CA VAL A 452 15.10 2.20 -13.16
C VAL A 452 13.94 3.09 -12.70
N ARG A 453 12.94 2.54 -12.00
CA ARG A 453 11.77 3.31 -11.57
C ARG A 453 12.05 4.30 -10.44
N SER A 454 13.16 4.14 -9.74
CA SER A 454 13.65 5.15 -8.79
C SER A 454 14.52 6.24 -9.43
N ASN A 455 14.73 6.19 -10.76
CA ASN A 455 15.59 7.10 -11.52
C ASN A 455 17.03 7.19 -10.95
N ILE A 456 17.56 6.06 -10.49
CA ILE A 456 18.95 5.97 -10.01
C ILE A 456 19.89 5.97 -11.21
N LYS A 457 20.88 6.88 -11.21
CA LYS A 457 21.89 6.96 -12.28
C LYS A 457 22.84 5.76 -12.20
N THR A 458 23.00 5.03 -13.31
CA THR A 458 23.85 3.82 -13.35
C THR A 458 25.05 3.94 -14.29
N PHE A 459 24.90 4.61 -15.44
CA PHE A 459 25.95 4.67 -16.47
C PHE A 459 27.31 5.16 -15.92
N GLY A 460 28.33 4.32 -16.04
CA GLY A 460 29.70 4.57 -15.58
C GLY A 460 29.86 4.63 -14.05
N LYS A 461 28.83 4.28 -13.28
CA LYS A 461 28.87 4.29 -11.80
C LYS A 461 29.42 2.98 -11.24
N HIS A 462 29.86 3.02 -9.99
CA HIS A 462 30.42 1.84 -9.32
C HIS A 462 29.35 1.10 -8.53
N ALA A 463 29.16 -0.18 -8.83
CA ALA A 463 28.31 -1.10 -8.09
C ALA A 463 29.15 -2.14 -7.33
N VAL A 464 28.74 -2.46 -6.10
CA VAL A 464 29.27 -3.59 -5.34
C VAL A 464 28.13 -4.56 -5.07
N VAL A 465 28.30 -5.81 -5.49
CA VAL A 465 27.37 -6.92 -5.21
C VAL A 465 28.00 -7.83 -4.15
N ILE A 466 27.38 -7.91 -2.97
CA ILE A 466 27.85 -8.73 -1.85
C ILE A 466 27.03 -10.01 -1.82
N GLY A 467 27.60 -11.09 -2.35
CA GLY A 467 26.93 -12.37 -2.54
C GLY A 467 27.23 -12.92 -3.93
N ARG A 468 27.60 -14.20 -4.00
CA ARG A 468 28.00 -14.88 -5.25
C ARG A 468 27.15 -16.11 -5.58
N SER A 469 25.93 -16.16 -5.06
CA SER A 469 24.99 -17.22 -5.36
C SER A 469 24.69 -17.24 -6.87
N LYS A 470 24.51 -18.44 -7.43
CA LYS A 470 24.37 -18.61 -8.88
C LYS A 470 23.03 -18.15 -9.42
N HIS A 471 22.01 -18.06 -8.57
CA HIS A 471 20.66 -17.63 -8.93
C HIS A 471 20.37 -16.14 -8.64
N VAL A 472 21.16 -15.49 -7.77
CA VAL A 472 20.89 -14.11 -7.34
C VAL A 472 22.12 -13.24 -7.51
N GLY A 473 23.19 -13.46 -6.72
CA GLY A 473 24.34 -12.56 -6.67
C GLY A 473 25.09 -12.43 -7.99
N LEU A 474 25.44 -13.56 -8.61
CA LEU A 474 26.15 -13.54 -9.90
C LEU A 474 25.28 -12.93 -11.03
N PRO A 475 24.02 -13.35 -11.22
CA PRO A 475 23.14 -12.73 -12.22
C PRO A 475 22.90 -11.23 -12.04
N ILE A 476 22.79 -10.74 -10.79
CA ILE A 476 22.72 -9.29 -10.51
C ILE A 476 23.97 -8.61 -11.04
N ALA A 477 25.17 -9.13 -10.70
CA ALA A 477 26.41 -8.52 -11.14
C ALA A 477 26.53 -8.47 -12.67
N LEU A 478 26.14 -9.54 -13.37
CA LEU A 478 26.15 -9.60 -14.83
C LEU A 478 25.22 -8.53 -15.45
N LEU A 479 24.00 -8.40 -14.93
CA LEU A 479 23.02 -7.43 -15.45
C LEU A 479 23.43 -5.97 -15.17
N LEU A 480 24.01 -5.69 -14.00
CA LEU A 480 24.48 -4.35 -13.66
C LEU A 480 25.61 -3.89 -14.59
N HIS A 481 26.51 -4.80 -14.95
CA HIS A 481 27.65 -4.51 -15.81
C HIS A 481 27.30 -4.43 -17.31
N ALA A 482 26.32 -5.20 -17.77
CA ALA A 482 26.01 -5.32 -19.20
C ALA A 482 25.68 -3.97 -19.88
N ASP A 483 25.86 -3.91 -21.21
CA ASP A 483 25.56 -2.73 -22.02
C ASP A 483 24.06 -2.43 -21.98
N GLY A 484 23.70 -1.18 -21.68
CA GLY A 484 22.30 -0.75 -21.62
C GLY A 484 21.55 -0.81 -22.94
N ARG A 485 22.28 -0.87 -24.07
CA ARG A 485 21.74 -1.03 -25.43
C ARG A 485 21.63 -2.49 -25.86
N GLY A 486 22.11 -3.40 -25.01
CA GLY A 486 22.12 -4.84 -25.19
C GLY A 486 20.75 -5.50 -25.15
N ALA A 487 20.69 -6.80 -25.42
CA ALA A 487 19.42 -7.54 -25.43
C ALA A 487 18.80 -7.67 -24.03
N THR A 488 19.64 -7.64 -22.98
CA THR A 488 19.20 -7.68 -21.59
C THR A 488 18.85 -6.30 -21.03
N GLY A 489 19.22 -5.23 -21.76
CA GLY A 489 19.14 -3.84 -21.33
C GLY A 489 19.89 -3.66 -20.01
N GLY A 490 21.19 -3.90 -20.00
CA GLY A 490 22.03 -3.77 -18.81
C GLY A 490 22.06 -2.34 -18.25
N LEU A 491 22.94 -2.09 -17.27
CA LEU A 491 22.98 -0.80 -16.58
C LEU A 491 24.32 -0.05 -16.70
N ASP A 492 25.26 -0.54 -17.51
CA ASP A 492 26.55 0.09 -17.81
C ASP A 492 27.37 0.46 -16.54
N MET A 493 27.31 -0.37 -15.50
CA MET A 493 28.00 -0.12 -14.23
C MET A 493 29.35 -0.84 -14.16
N THR A 494 30.36 -0.16 -13.62
CA THR A 494 31.57 -0.86 -13.15
C THR A 494 31.17 -1.70 -11.94
N THR A 495 31.30 -3.02 -12.00
CA THR A 495 30.73 -3.92 -10.98
C THR A 495 31.81 -4.73 -10.26
N THR A 496 31.82 -4.70 -8.93
CA THR A 496 32.68 -5.50 -8.06
C THR A 496 31.87 -6.57 -7.34
N ILE A 497 32.33 -7.82 -7.38
CA ILE A 497 31.67 -8.94 -6.69
C ILE A 497 32.42 -9.25 -5.40
N CYS A 498 31.73 -9.16 -4.27
CA CYS A 498 32.20 -9.53 -2.95
C CYS A 498 31.42 -10.74 -2.43
N HIS A 499 31.90 -11.36 -1.35
CA HIS A 499 31.22 -12.46 -0.68
C HIS A 499 31.54 -12.48 0.82
N ILE A 500 30.90 -13.37 1.58
CA ILE A 500 31.10 -13.47 3.04
C ILE A 500 32.56 -13.72 3.48
N ASN A 501 33.38 -14.31 2.60
CA ASN A 501 34.81 -14.53 2.86
C ASN A 501 35.73 -13.40 2.34
N THR A 502 35.16 -12.30 1.82
CA THR A 502 35.96 -11.12 1.47
C THR A 502 36.41 -10.49 2.79
N PRO A 503 37.72 -10.25 3.01
CA PRO A 503 38.22 -9.62 4.23
C PRO A 503 37.44 -8.34 4.54
N SER A 504 37.09 -8.13 5.82
CA SER A 504 36.15 -7.07 6.21
C SER A 504 36.66 -5.67 5.89
N ASP A 505 37.96 -5.44 5.96
CA ASP A 505 38.65 -4.23 5.55
C ASP A 505 38.52 -3.98 4.04
N GLN A 506 38.73 -5.02 3.21
CA GLN A 506 38.54 -4.94 1.76
C GLN A 506 37.06 -4.72 1.38
N LEU A 507 36.14 -5.44 2.04
CA LEU A 507 34.71 -5.30 1.81
C LEU A 507 34.25 -3.85 2.08
N LYS A 508 34.73 -3.27 3.18
CA LYS A 508 34.46 -1.89 3.57
C LYS A 508 35.10 -0.88 2.61
N GLN A 509 36.32 -1.15 2.12
CA GLN A 509 36.98 -0.29 1.14
C GLN A 509 36.17 -0.22 -0.16
N MET A 510 35.71 -1.37 -0.68
CA MET A 510 34.95 -1.41 -1.93
C MET A 510 33.57 -0.77 -1.79
N THR A 511 32.84 -1.06 -0.72
CA THR A 511 31.49 -0.52 -0.48
C THR A 511 31.48 0.99 -0.24
N ARG A 512 32.57 1.57 0.32
CA ARG A 512 32.72 3.03 0.49
C ARG A 512 32.91 3.79 -0.81
N LEU A 513 33.35 3.12 -1.88
CA LEU A 513 33.52 3.73 -3.20
C LEU A 513 32.23 3.62 -4.04
N ALA A 514 31.39 2.64 -3.71
CA ALA A 514 30.22 2.29 -4.49
C ALA A 514 29.13 3.37 -4.47
N ASP A 515 28.57 3.65 -5.66
CA ASP A 515 27.33 4.41 -5.82
C ASP A 515 26.09 3.52 -5.58
N LEU A 516 26.22 2.22 -5.82
CA LEU A 516 25.20 1.20 -5.59
C LEU A 516 25.79 0.01 -4.82
N VAL A 517 25.16 -0.37 -3.70
CA VAL A 517 25.47 -1.61 -2.98
C VAL A 517 24.26 -2.53 -3.05
N VAL A 518 24.43 -3.72 -3.63
CA VAL A 518 23.41 -4.78 -3.61
C VAL A 518 23.90 -5.92 -2.72
N VAL A 519 23.16 -6.25 -1.67
CA VAL A 519 23.55 -7.33 -0.73
C VAL A 519 22.56 -8.49 -0.80
N ALA A 520 23.10 -9.69 -1.02
CA ALA A 520 22.40 -10.95 -1.17
C ALA A 520 23.23 -12.10 -0.55
N ALA A 521 23.69 -11.88 0.68
CA ALA A 521 24.62 -12.75 1.40
C ALA A 521 23.92 -13.70 2.39
N GLY A 522 22.72 -13.34 2.87
CA GLY A 522 21.99 -14.09 3.89
C GLY A 522 22.66 -14.00 5.27
N VAL A 523 23.19 -12.83 5.60
CA VAL A 523 23.89 -12.56 6.87
C VAL A 523 23.31 -11.28 7.47
N PRO A 524 22.49 -11.37 8.55
CA PRO A 524 21.88 -10.21 9.18
C PRO A 524 22.90 -9.16 9.60
N GLY A 525 22.69 -7.91 9.20
CA GLY A 525 23.52 -6.77 9.61
C GLY A 525 24.97 -6.79 9.09
N LEU A 526 25.25 -7.56 8.03
CA LEU A 526 26.56 -7.59 7.37
C LEU A 526 27.00 -6.21 6.86
N VAL A 527 26.06 -5.42 6.34
CA VAL A 527 26.34 -4.07 5.81
C VAL A 527 25.98 -3.02 6.85
N THR A 528 26.98 -2.28 7.32
CA THR A 528 26.85 -1.26 8.37
C THR A 528 27.00 0.16 7.82
N LYS A 529 26.58 1.15 8.62
CA LYS A 529 26.61 2.59 8.25
C LYS A 529 27.97 3.06 7.74
N ASP A 530 29.06 2.62 8.37
CA ASP A 530 30.42 3.06 8.07
C ASP A 530 30.99 2.46 6.79
N MET A 531 30.29 1.49 6.17
CA MET A 531 30.62 0.90 4.88
C MET A 531 30.02 1.67 3.71
N ILE A 532 29.03 2.52 3.95
CA ILE A 532 28.22 3.13 2.88
C ILE A 532 28.68 4.56 2.57
N LYS A 533 28.94 4.82 1.28
CA LYS A 533 29.16 6.16 0.74
C LYS A 533 27.94 7.04 0.97
N SER A 534 28.14 8.27 1.42
CA SER A 534 27.04 9.24 1.55
C SER A 534 26.38 9.47 0.19
N GLY A 535 25.05 9.35 0.15
CA GLY A 535 24.28 9.49 -1.08
C GLY A 535 24.17 8.22 -1.94
N ALA A 536 24.75 7.08 -1.52
CA ALA A 536 24.64 5.84 -2.28
C ALA A 536 23.22 5.23 -2.25
N CYS A 537 22.95 4.36 -3.21
CA CYS A 537 21.80 3.45 -3.20
C CYS A 537 22.19 2.11 -2.56
N VAL A 538 21.32 1.59 -1.68
CA VAL A 538 21.49 0.28 -1.03
C VAL A 538 20.27 -0.59 -1.30
N ILE A 539 20.47 -1.73 -1.94
CA ILE A 539 19.43 -2.72 -2.23
C ILE A 539 19.72 -3.99 -1.42
N ASP A 540 18.84 -4.26 -0.46
CA ASP A 540 18.88 -5.42 0.42
C ASP A 540 17.97 -6.52 -0.12
N VAL A 541 18.60 -7.56 -0.68
CA VAL A 541 17.96 -8.77 -1.21
C VAL A 541 17.87 -9.84 -0.11
N GLY A 542 18.62 -9.69 0.99
CA GLY A 542 18.68 -10.65 2.08
C GLY A 542 17.33 -10.87 2.74
N ILE A 543 17.01 -12.12 3.05
CA ILE A 543 15.85 -12.47 3.86
C ILE A 543 16.30 -13.45 4.92
N ASN A 544 16.38 -12.97 6.15
CA ASN A 544 16.82 -13.74 7.30
C ASN A 544 15.70 -13.84 8.33
N ARG A 545 15.51 -15.01 8.91
CA ARG A 545 14.61 -15.22 10.05
C ARG A 545 15.42 -15.09 11.33
N VAL A 546 15.12 -14.07 12.12
CA VAL A 546 15.73 -13.87 13.44
C VAL A 546 14.65 -13.86 14.51
N LYS A 547 15.01 -14.30 15.71
CA LYS A 547 14.13 -14.21 16.87
C LYS A 547 14.24 -12.81 17.45
N ASP A 548 13.15 -12.06 17.44
CA ASP A 548 13.10 -10.74 18.03
C ASP A 548 13.28 -10.85 19.55
N LYS A 549 14.27 -10.14 20.11
CA LYS A 549 14.59 -10.17 21.54
C LYS A 549 13.48 -9.56 22.40
N ALA A 550 12.71 -8.62 21.84
CA ALA A 550 11.64 -7.93 22.58
C ALA A 550 10.32 -8.73 22.58
N SER A 551 9.90 -9.25 21.42
CA SER A 551 8.61 -9.95 21.28
C SER A 551 8.70 -11.47 21.34
N ASN A 552 9.92 -12.05 21.36
CA ASN A 552 10.18 -13.49 21.29
C ASN A 552 9.57 -14.18 20.03
N ARG A 553 9.17 -13.39 19.02
CA ARG A 553 8.61 -13.86 17.75
C ARG A 553 9.68 -13.90 16.67
N ASN A 554 9.48 -14.76 15.67
CA ASN A 554 10.32 -14.76 14.48
C ASN A 554 9.94 -13.58 13.59
N ILE A 555 10.92 -12.72 13.29
CA ILE A 555 10.79 -11.60 12.36
C ILE A 555 11.71 -11.80 11.15
N LEU A 556 11.35 -11.15 10.04
CA LEU A 556 12.20 -11.09 8.85
C LEU A 556 13.06 -9.83 8.91
N VAL A 557 14.36 -10.00 8.74
CA VAL A 557 15.33 -8.91 8.63
C VAL A 557 16.21 -9.13 7.41
N GLY A 558 16.75 -8.05 6.86
CA GLY A 558 17.66 -8.11 5.73
C GLY A 558 19.12 -8.32 6.13
N ASP A 559 20.03 -8.16 5.18
CA ASP A 559 21.48 -8.22 5.40
C ASP A 559 22.07 -6.86 5.82
N VAL A 560 21.29 -5.79 5.78
CA VAL A 560 21.72 -4.43 6.12
C VAL A 560 21.28 -4.02 7.52
N ASP A 561 22.14 -3.31 8.26
CA ASP A 561 21.74 -2.51 9.43
C ASP A 561 20.90 -1.30 8.97
N TYR A 562 19.63 -1.59 8.67
CA TYR A 562 18.72 -0.66 7.99
C TYR A 562 18.60 0.69 8.70
N GLU A 563 18.43 0.69 10.02
CA GLU A 563 18.19 1.92 10.79
C GLU A 563 19.38 2.88 10.75
N ASN A 564 20.62 2.36 10.73
CA ASN A 564 21.81 3.22 10.68
C ASN A 564 22.23 3.56 9.26
N VAL A 565 22.06 2.64 8.30
CA VAL A 565 22.40 2.87 6.89
C VAL A 565 21.45 3.86 6.23
N LYS A 566 20.15 3.83 6.58
CA LYS A 566 19.14 4.81 6.09
C LYS A 566 19.51 6.27 6.37
N LYS A 567 20.36 6.52 7.37
CA LYS A 567 20.82 7.88 7.73
C LYS A 567 21.89 8.43 6.78
N VAL A 568 22.49 7.58 5.93
CA VAL A 568 23.62 7.94 5.05
C VAL A 568 23.32 7.66 3.58
N ALA A 569 22.60 6.57 3.29
CA ALA A 569 22.17 6.22 1.95
C ALA A 569 21.08 7.20 1.45
N GLN A 570 21.13 7.56 0.16
CA GLN A 570 20.05 8.33 -0.48
C GLN A 570 18.83 7.44 -0.74
N TYR A 571 19.07 6.17 -1.08
CA TYR A 571 18.04 5.17 -1.33
C TYR A 571 18.37 3.91 -0.55
N ILE A 572 17.37 3.31 0.08
CA ILE A 572 17.50 2.03 0.78
C ILE A 572 16.21 1.22 0.66
N THR A 573 16.29 -0.06 0.35
CA THR A 573 15.12 -0.95 0.33
C THR A 573 14.87 -1.56 1.71
N PRO A 574 13.62 -1.56 2.22
CA PRO A 574 13.30 -2.22 3.48
C PRO A 574 13.21 -3.74 3.33
N VAL A 575 13.44 -4.47 4.42
CA VAL A 575 13.13 -5.90 4.53
C VAL A 575 12.27 -6.11 5.77
N PRO A 576 11.03 -6.64 5.63
CA PRO A 576 10.34 -6.98 4.37
C PRO A 576 9.83 -5.73 3.60
N GLY A 577 9.37 -5.94 2.36
CA GLY A 577 8.70 -4.90 1.57
C GLY A 577 9.55 -4.19 0.51
N GLY A 578 10.79 -4.63 0.30
CA GLY A 578 11.67 -4.17 -0.77
C GLY A 578 11.69 -5.13 -1.96
N VAL A 579 12.73 -5.95 -2.05
CA VAL A 579 12.98 -6.82 -3.21
C VAL A 579 11.98 -7.98 -3.31
N GLY A 580 11.55 -8.57 -2.19
CA GLY A 580 10.64 -9.74 -2.19
C GLY A 580 9.36 -9.56 -3.03
N PRO A 581 8.57 -8.49 -2.82
CA PRO A 581 7.40 -8.19 -3.66
C PRO A 581 7.74 -8.01 -5.15
N MET A 582 8.91 -7.44 -5.46
CA MET A 582 9.38 -7.27 -6.82
C MET A 582 9.71 -8.60 -7.48
N THR A 583 10.34 -9.54 -6.76
CA THR A 583 10.61 -10.90 -7.26
C THR A 583 9.32 -11.57 -7.72
N VAL A 584 8.26 -11.53 -6.91
CA VAL A 584 6.95 -12.10 -7.32
C VAL A 584 6.40 -11.38 -8.55
N THR A 585 6.52 -10.06 -8.61
CA THR A 585 5.97 -9.29 -9.74
C THR A 585 6.70 -9.60 -11.05
N MET A 586 8.02 -9.73 -11.00
CA MET A 586 8.85 -10.04 -12.16
C MET A 586 8.69 -11.48 -12.63
N LEU A 587 8.41 -12.41 -11.72
CA LEU A 587 8.02 -13.76 -12.08
C LEU A 587 6.78 -13.75 -12.99
N LEU A 588 5.75 -12.98 -12.64
CA LEU A 588 4.53 -12.87 -13.45
C LEU A 588 4.79 -12.18 -14.79
N LYS A 589 5.67 -11.17 -14.80
CA LYS A 589 6.11 -10.49 -16.03
C LYS A 589 6.83 -11.48 -16.96
N ASN A 590 7.69 -12.35 -16.41
CA ASN A 590 8.34 -13.42 -17.16
C ASN A 590 7.32 -14.41 -17.74
N THR A 591 6.34 -14.86 -16.95
CA THR A 591 5.27 -15.75 -17.43
C THR A 591 4.53 -15.14 -18.62
N PHE A 592 4.16 -13.86 -18.53
CA PHE A 592 3.49 -13.18 -19.63
C PHE A 592 4.38 -13.04 -20.87
N ALA A 593 5.65 -12.69 -20.68
CA ALA A 593 6.62 -12.60 -21.78
C ALA A 593 6.80 -13.94 -22.51
N VAL A 594 6.84 -15.05 -21.77
CA VAL A 594 6.89 -16.40 -22.35
C VAL A 594 5.61 -16.70 -23.15
N ALA A 595 4.44 -16.42 -22.59
CA ALA A 595 3.17 -16.65 -23.27
C ALA A 595 3.06 -15.88 -24.60
N MET A 596 3.50 -14.61 -24.62
CA MET A 596 3.56 -13.81 -25.84
C MET A 596 4.48 -14.43 -26.90
N LYS A 597 5.67 -14.87 -26.50
CA LYS A 597 6.65 -15.49 -27.40
C LYS A 597 6.13 -16.81 -27.98
N ASN A 598 5.49 -17.64 -27.17
CA ASN A 598 4.92 -18.91 -27.61
C ASN A 598 3.78 -18.70 -28.63
N SER A 599 2.91 -17.71 -28.41
CA SER A 599 1.81 -17.38 -29.32
C SER A 599 2.32 -16.84 -30.67
N GLN A 600 3.32 -15.96 -30.67
CA GLN A 600 3.93 -15.45 -31.90
C GLN A 600 4.56 -16.56 -32.75
N HIS A 601 5.27 -17.49 -32.11
CA HIS A 601 5.88 -18.62 -32.81
C HIS A 601 4.82 -19.50 -33.49
N LYS A 602 3.71 -19.77 -32.80
CA LYS A 602 2.59 -20.55 -33.34
C LYS A 602 1.95 -19.87 -34.57
N LYS A 603 1.68 -18.56 -34.51
CA LYS A 603 1.13 -17.81 -35.65
C LYS A 603 2.08 -17.83 -36.87
N HIS A 604 3.39 -17.71 -36.64
CA HIS A 604 4.38 -17.82 -37.73
C HIS A 604 4.39 -19.22 -38.38
N LEU A 605 4.31 -20.29 -37.59
CA LEU A 605 4.21 -21.65 -38.11
C LEU A 605 2.92 -21.87 -38.91
N GLU A 606 1.78 -21.40 -38.40
CA GLU A 606 0.48 -21.52 -39.08
C GLU A 606 0.47 -20.77 -40.42
N ASN A 607 1.01 -19.55 -40.47
CA ASN A 607 1.14 -18.77 -41.70
C ASN A 607 2.11 -19.42 -42.69
N SER A 608 3.25 -19.95 -42.22
CA SER A 608 4.21 -20.64 -43.09
C SER A 608 3.61 -21.92 -43.71
N ILE A 609 2.77 -22.63 -42.96
CA ILE A 609 2.05 -23.82 -43.44
C ILE A 609 0.94 -23.42 -44.42
N SER A 610 0.26 -22.28 -44.23
CA SER A 610 -0.72 -21.79 -45.20
C SER A 610 -0.11 -21.26 -46.48
N GLU A 611 1.11 -20.72 -46.43
CA GLU A 611 1.86 -20.27 -47.62
C GLU A 611 2.45 -21.45 -48.42
N MET A 612 2.68 -22.60 -47.78
CA MET A 612 3.15 -23.83 -48.43
C MET A 612 2.01 -24.70 -49.01
N ARG A 613 0.75 -24.42 -48.68
CA ARG A 613 -0.44 -25.10 -49.21
C ARG A 613 -1.10 -24.26 -50.29
#